data_AF-A0A7X7RG21-F1
#
_entry.id   AF-A0A7X7RG21-F1
#
_cell.length_a   1.000
_cell.length_b   1.000
_cell.length_c   1.000
_cell.angle_alpha   90.00
_cell.angle_beta   90.00
_cell.angle_gamma   90.00
#
_symmetry.space_group_name_H-M   'P 1'
#
loop_
_entity.id
_entity.type
_entity.pdbx_description
1 polymer ?
#
loop_
_entity_poly.entity_id
_entity_poly.type
_entity_poly.pdbx_seq_one_letter_code
_entity_poly.pdbx_strand_id
1 'polypeptide(L)'
;MKSRRLFLRALAGGVLAAVGLGAWRRRAAPRTRWQIDPRKCTQCGQCSTACVLTPSAVKCVHAYAMCGYCKLCFGYFHSGAPELTEAAENQLCPAGALQRTFVEDPYFEYTVDESKCIGCGVCVKGCTQYG
;
A
#
# COMPACT_ATOMS: atom_id res chain seq x y z
N MET A 1 -6.95 -51.92 -48.49
CA MET A 1 -6.97 -50.44 -48.65
C MET A 1 -7.66 -49.66 -47.51
N LYS A 2 -8.50 -50.27 -46.64
CA LYS A 2 -9.19 -49.58 -45.51
C LYS A 2 -8.25 -49.07 -44.39
N SER A 3 -7.17 -49.78 -44.08
CA SER A 3 -6.25 -49.45 -42.97
C SER A 3 -5.47 -48.13 -43.16
N ARG A 4 -5.00 -47.82 -44.38
CA ARG A 4 -4.23 -46.59 -44.67
C ARG A 4 -5.05 -45.31 -44.51
N ARG A 5 -6.35 -45.35 -44.85
CA ARG A 5 -7.27 -44.20 -44.71
C ARG A 5 -7.64 -43.93 -43.25
N LEU A 6 -7.66 -44.96 -42.42
CA LEU A 6 -7.89 -44.83 -40.97
C LEU A 6 -6.67 -44.21 -40.28
N PHE A 7 -5.47 -44.63 -40.66
CA PHE A 7 -4.21 -44.07 -40.16
C PHE A 7 -4.03 -42.59 -40.50
N LEU A 8 -4.35 -42.19 -41.73
CA LEU A 8 -4.30 -40.80 -42.17
C LEU A 8 -5.32 -39.91 -41.43
N ARG A 9 -6.51 -40.44 -41.11
CA ARG A 9 -7.52 -39.73 -40.31
C ARG A 9 -7.13 -39.59 -38.84
N ALA A 10 -6.50 -40.60 -38.25
CA ALA A 10 -5.98 -40.53 -36.89
C ALA A 10 -4.82 -39.53 -36.77
N LEU A 11 -3.93 -39.49 -37.76
CA LEU A 11 -2.86 -38.49 -37.83
C LEU A 11 -3.40 -37.07 -38.02
N ALA A 12 -4.36 -36.87 -38.93
CA ALA A 12 -5.00 -35.58 -39.12
C ALA A 12 -5.76 -35.11 -37.87
N GLY A 13 -6.46 -36.02 -37.18
CA GLY A 13 -7.14 -35.73 -35.91
C GLY A 13 -6.16 -35.39 -34.78
N GLY A 14 -5.04 -36.11 -34.68
CA GLY A 14 -3.98 -35.84 -33.71
C GLY A 14 -3.29 -34.50 -33.93
N VAL A 15 -3.03 -34.12 -35.19
CA VAL A 15 -2.43 -32.82 -35.54
C VAL A 15 -3.39 -31.66 -35.25
N LEU A 16 -4.67 -31.79 -35.59
CA LEU A 16 -5.67 -30.75 -35.30
C LEU A 16 -5.90 -30.58 -33.79
N ALA A 17 -5.88 -31.67 -33.01
CA ALA A 17 -5.96 -31.61 -31.54
C ALA A 17 -4.72 -30.94 -30.93
N ALA A 18 -3.51 -31.23 -31.44
CA ALA A 18 -2.27 -30.62 -30.96
C ALA A 18 -2.20 -29.12 -31.28
N VAL A 19 -2.65 -28.69 -32.46
CA VAL A 19 -2.71 -27.28 -32.84
C VAL A 19 -3.80 -26.53 -32.05
N GLY A 20 -4.96 -27.15 -31.84
CA GLY A 20 -6.05 -26.58 -31.03
C GLY A 20 -5.68 -26.38 -29.56
N LEU A 21 -4.94 -27.32 -28.96
CA LEU A 21 -4.42 -27.20 -27.59
C LEU A 21 -3.25 -26.21 -27.48
N GLY A 22 -2.41 -26.09 -28.51
CA GLY A 22 -1.31 -25.13 -28.57
C GLY A 22 -1.78 -23.68 -28.66
N ALA A 23 -2.87 -23.41 -29.40
CA ALA A 23 -3.44 -22.07 -29.55
C ALA A 23 -4.19 -21.56 -28.31
N TRP A 24 -4.65 -22.45 -27.42
CA TRP A 24 -5.41 -22.07 -26.22
C TRP A 24 -4.52 -21.66 -25.02
N ARG A 25 -3.20 -21.85 -25.11
CA ARG A 25 -2.26 -21.31 -24.11
C ARG A 25 -2.08 -19.81 -24.30
N ARG A 26 -3.11 -19.02 -23.92
CA ARG A 26 -2.96 -17.58 -23.71
C ARG A 26 -1.92 -17.38 -22.61
N ARG A 27 -0.72 -16.90 -22.96
CA ARG A 27 0.26 -16.42 -21.98
C ARG A 27 -0.43 -15.33 -21.16
N ALA A 28 -0.66 -15.59 -19.87
CA ALA A 28 -1.08 -14.53 -18.96
C ALA A 28 -0.02 -13.43 -19.02
N ALA A 29 -0.42 -12.24 -19.45
CA ALA A 29 0.48 -11.09 -19.45
C ALA A 29 1.00 -10.90 -18.01
N PRO A 30 2.31 -10.63 -17.81
CA PRO A 30 2.85 -10.39 -16.49
C PRO A 30 2.06 -9.26 -15.83
N ARG A 31 1.53 -9.50 -14.63
CA ARG A 31 0.78 -8.52 -13.87
C ARG A 31 1.74 -7.44 -13.37
N THR A 32 1.99 -6.43 -14.19
CA THR A 32 2.79 -5.27 -13.78
C THR A 32 2.00 -4.41 -12.79
N ARG A 33 2.73 -3.73 -11.91
CA ARG A 33 2.20 -2.81 -10.90
C ARG A 33 3.13 -1.61 -10.84
N TRP A 34 2.56 -0.43 -10.65
CA TRP A 34 3.33 0.74 -10.28
C TRP A 34 3.78 0.59 -8.83
N GLN A 35 5.09 0.66 -8.59
CA GLN A 35 5.70 0.57 -7.27
C GLN A 35 6.45 1.87 -6.99
N ILE A 36 6.30 2.39 -5.79
CA ILE A 36 7.10 3.52 -5.31
C ILE A 36 8.36 2.94 -4.67
N ASP A 37 9.53 3.47 -5.01
CA ASP A 37 10.77 3.18 -4.27
C ASP A 37 10.75 3.94 -2.93
N PRO A 38 10.57 3.25 -1.79
CA PRO A 38 10.43 3.93 -0.50
C PRO A 38 11.70 4.68 -0.09
N ARG A 39 12.87 4.27 -0.62
CA ARG A 39 14.17 4.91 -0.31
C ARG A 39 14.33 6.25 -1.03
N LYS A 40 13.55 6.50 -2.10
CA LYS A 40 13.55 7.75 -2.86
C LYS A 40 12.36 8.65 -2.52
N CYS A 41 11.39 8.14 -1.76
CA CYS A 41 10.25 8.92 -1.31
C CYS A 41 10.71 10.00 -0.32
N THR A 42 10.37 11.25 -0.59
CA THR A 42 10.65 12.42 0.26
C THR A 42 9.43 12.87 1.07
N GLN A 43 8.36 12.07 1.07
CA GLN A 43 7.09 12.31 1.77
C GLN A 43 6.54 13.72 1.49
N CYS A 44 6.50 14.11 0.21
CA CYS A 44 6.17 15.48 -0.22
C CYS A 44 4.68 15.86 -0.14
N GLY A 45 3.78 14.93 0.19
CA GLY A 45 2.33 15.21 0.23
C GLY A 45 1.61 15.15 -1.11
N GLN A 46 2.29 15.33 -2.24
CA GLN A 46 1.63 15.42 -3.57
C GLN A 46 0.90 14.14 -3.97
N CYS A 47 1.28 13.00 -3.40
CA CYS A 47 0.64 11.73 -3.68
C CYS A 47 -0.82 11.71 -3.19
N SER A 48 -1.27 12.56 -2.27
CA SER A 48 -2.69 12.58 -1.86
C SER A 48 -3.60 13.26 -2.88
N THR A 49 -3.05 14.09 -3.78
CA THR A 49 -3.83 14.83 -4.78
C THR A 49 -3.56 14.38 -6.22
N ALA A 50 -2.35 13.90 -6.51
CA ALA A 50 -1.92 13.54 -7.86
C ALA A 50 -1.75 12.03 -8.09
N CYS A 51 -2.01 11.18 -7.08
CA CYS A 51 -1.86 9.74 -7.29
C CYS A 51 -2.94 9.19 -8.22
N VAL A 52 -2.53 8.23 -9.05
CA VAL A 52 -3.40 7.53 -10.00
C VAL A 52 -4.40 6.61 -9.27
N LEU A 53 -4.13 6.25 -8.02
CA LEU A 53 -4.98 5.39 -7.19
C LEU A 53 -5.32 6.09 -5.86
N THR A 54 -6.57 5.93 -5.43
CA THR A 54 -7.06 6.42 -4.14
C THR A 54 -7.39 5.22 -3.24
N PRO A 55 -6.93 5.20 -1.97
CA PRO A 55 -6.02 6.16 -1.35
C PRO A 55 -4.58 6.03 -1.89
N SER A 56 -3.78 7.08 -1.67
CA SER A 56 -2.40 7.11 -2.15
C SER A 56 -1.56 5.94 -1.64
N ALA A 57 -0.53 5.56 -2.40
CA ALA A 57 0.44 4.54 -2.00
C ALA A 57 1.33 4.96 -0.81
N VAL A 58 1.43 6.27 -0.51
CA VAL A 58 2.19 6.78 0.62
C VAL A 58 1.26 7.00 1.80
N LYS A 59 1.17 6.03 2.72
CA LYS A 59 0.35 6.13 3.94
C LYS A 59 1.16 5.84 5.18
N CYS A 60 0.66 6.31 6.33
CA CYS A 60 1.19 5.89 7.62
C CYS A 60 0.86 4.41 7.83
N VAL A 61 1.84 3.65 8.27
CA VAL A 61 1.66 2.28 8.77
C VAL A 61 2.41 2.17 10.08
N HIS A 62 1.80 1.48 11.04
CA HIS A 62 2.38 1.31 12.35
C HIS A 62 3.55 0.32 12.25
N ALA A 63 4.74 0.73 12.71
CA ALA A 63 5.89 -0.15 12.83
C ALA A 63 5.91 -0.72 14.25
N TYR A 64 5.12 -1.76 14.51
CA TYR A 64 4.90 -2.31 15.85
C TYR A 64 6.18 -2.65 16.62
N ALA A 65 7.27 -2.99 15.91
CA ALA A 65 8.57 -3.28 16.54
C ALA A 65 9.31 -2.04 17.05
N MET A 66 8.96 -0.83 16.60
CA MET A 66 9.63 0.43 16.94
C MET A 66 8.72 1.40 17.70
N CYS A 67 7.41 1.33 17.50
CA CYS A 67 6.46 2.22 18.15
C CYS A 67 6.22 1.79 19.62
N GLY A 68 6.53 2.67 20.58
CA GLY A 68 6.56 2.34 22.01
C GLY A 68 5.52 3.06 22.88
N TYR A 69 4.27 3.22 22.40
CA TYR A 69 3.19 3.88 23.14
C TYR A 69 3.55 5.28 23.69
N CYS A 70 4.09 6.17 22.86
CA CYS A 70 4.74 7.40 23.32
C CYS A 70 3.78 8.51 23.82
N LYS A 71 4.12 9.23 24.89
CA LYS A 71 3.43 10.50 25.23
C LYS A 71 3.52 11.54 24.11
N LEU A 72 4.73 11.71 23.58
CA LEU A 72 5.08 12.57 22.46
C LEU A 72 5.40 11.69 21.26
N CYS A 73 4.61 11.82 20.19
CA CYS A 73 4.83 11.12 18.93
C CYS A 73 5.05 12.15 17.81
N PHE A 74 6.23 12.13 17.19
CA PHE A 74 6.56 13.02 16.06
C PHE A 74 5.81 12.71 14.77
N GLY A 75 5.13 11.56 14.70
CA GLY A 75 4.18 11.27 13.63
C GLY A 75 2.79 11.87 13.87
N TYR A 76 2.45 12.18 15.13
CA TYR A 76 1.16 12.74 15.52
C TYR A 76 1.22 14.25 15.73
N PHE A 77 2.20 14.74 16.50
CA PHE A 77 2.37 16.17 16.82
C PHE A 77 3.33 16.85 15.85
N HIS A 78 3.03 18.08 15.45
CA HIS A 78 4.01 18.90 14.73
C HIS A 78 5.03 19.49 15.72
N SER A 79 6.24 19.81 15.24
CA SER A 79 7.36 20.25 16.10
C SER A 79 7.11 21.56 16.87
N GLY A 80 6.09 22.33 16.47
CA GLY A 80 5.71 23.59 17.11
C GLY A 80 4.41 23.51 17.91
N ALA A 81 3.93 22.31 18.24
CA ALA A 81 2.68 22.14 18.98
C ALA A 81 2.80 22.81 20.35
N PRO A 82 1.93 23.78 20.72
CA PRO A 82 1.99 24.44 22.02
C PRO A 82 1.76 23.48 23.19
N GLU A 83 0.93 22.45 22.98
CA GLU A 83 0.59 21.46 24.00
C GLU A 83 0.46 20.05 23.40
N LEU A 84 0.57 19.02 24.25
CA LEU A 84 0.41 17.61 23.85
C LEU A 84 -1.04 17.13 24.02
N THR A 85 -1.97 17.92 23.49
CA THR A 85 -3.41 17.64 23.49
C THR A 85 -3.89 17.26 22.09
N GLU A 86 -5.05 16.60 22.00
CA GLU A 86 -5.59 16.12 20.73
C GLU A 86 -6.26 17.20 19.89
N ALA A 87 -6.05 18.48 20.23
CA ALA A 87 -6.56 19.61 19.45
C ALA A 87 -5.95 19.63 18.04
N ALA A 88 -6.73 20.07 17.05
CA ALA A 88 -6.38 19.95 15.64
C ALA A 88 -5.11 20.72 15.28
N GLU A 89 -4.90 21.87 15.91
CA GLU A 89 -3.72 22.71 15.74
C GLU A 89 -2.42 22.00 16.15
N ASN A 90 -2.48 21.03 17.07
CA ASN A 90 -1.30 20.29 17.53
C ASN A 90 -0.96 19.12 16.60
N GLN A 91 -1.91 18.68 15.77
CA GLN A 91 -1.76 17.46 14.96
C GLN A 91 -1.09 17.72 13.60
N LEU A 92 -0.28 16.77 13.15
CA LEU A 92 0.32 16.76 11.79
C LEU A 92 -0.66 16.30 10.71
N CYS A 93 -1.63 15.46 11.06
CA CYS A 93 -2.51 14.85 10.07
C CYS A 93 -3.62 15.82 9.67
N PRO A 94 -3.65 16.34 8.43
CA PRO A 94 -4.67 17.32 8.02
C PRO A 94 -6.09 16.71 7.96
N ALA A 95 -6.19 15.39 7.84
CA ALA A 95 -7.46 14.68 7.80
C ALA A 95 -7.91 14.13 9.16
N GLY A 96 -7.13 14.33 10.23
CA GLY A 96 -7.42 13.75 11.55
C GLY A 96 -7.52 12.23 11.53
N ALA A 97 -6.69 11.57 10.72
CA ALA A 97 -6.71 10.12 10.54
C ALA A 97 -5.92 9.36 11.62
N LEU A 98 -5.14 10.05 12.46
CA LEU A 98 -4.44 9.42 13.57
C LEU A 98 -5.27 9.58 14.83
N GLN A 99 -5.52 8.47 15.53
CA GLN A 99 -6.20 8.46 16.81
C GLN A 99 -5.17 8.23 17.89
N ARG A 100 -5.32 8.96 19.00
CA ARG A 100 -4.51 8.81 20.20
C ARG A 100 -5.40 8.25 21.29
N THR A 101 -4.94 7.23 22.00
CA THR A 101 -5.71 6.59 23.06
C THR A 101 -4.84 6.49 24.30
N PHE A 102 -5.34 7.01 25.41
CA PHE A 102 -4.66 6.90 26.70
C PHE A 102 -4.66 5.45 27.16
N VAL A 103 -3.48 4.93 27.54
CA VAL A 103 -3.33 3.56 28.07
C VAL A 103 -3.10 3.62 29.58
N GLU A 104 -1.99 4.24 29.99
CA GLU A 104 -1.62 4.51 31.38
C GLU A 104 -0.66 5.71 31.41
N ASP A 105 -0.41 6.39 32.54
CA ASP A 105 0.55 7.49 32.53
C ASP A 105 2.00 6.95 32.45
N PRO A 106 2.86 7.40 31.52
CA PRO A 106 2.69 8.47 30.52
C PRO A 106 2.33 7.99 29.10
N TYR A 107 1.97 6.73 28.91
CA TYR A 107 1.84 6.04 27.64
C TYR A 107 0.50 6.25 26.90
N PHE A 108 0.61 6.41 25.58
CA PHE A 108 -0.52 6.56 24.67
C PHE A 108 -0.34 5.69 23.43
N GLU A 109 -1.40 5.00 23.02
CA GLU A 109 -1.45 4.27 21.76
C GLU A 109 -1.80 5.20 20.61
N TYR A 110 -1.22 4.94 19.43
CA TYR A 110 -1.58 5.63 18.19
C TYR A 110 -2.05 4.63 17.16
N THR A 111 -3.28 4.80 16.70
CA THR A 111 -3.87 4.00 15.63
C THR A 111 -4.17 4.87 14.43
N VAL A 112 -4.22 4.24 13.24
CA VAL A 112 -4.54 4.93 11.98
C VAL A 112 -5.94 4.54 11.57
N ASP A 113 -6.84 5.52 11.49
CA ASP A 113 -8.14 5.38 10.84
C ASP A 113 -7.94 5.38 9.32
N GLU A 114 -7.90 4.19 8.74
CA GLU A 114 -7.69 4.02 7.29
C GLU A 114 -8.81 4.65 6.44
N SER A 115 -10.00 4.85 7.00
CA SER A 115 -11.11 5.48 6.27
C SER A 115 -10.92 6.98 6.06
N LYS A 116 -10.18 7.64 6.95
CA LYS A 116 -9.86 9.08 6.88
C LYS A 116 -8.50 9.35 6.24
N CYS A 117 -7.65 8.34 6.11
CA CYS A 117 -6.29 8.49 5.62
C CYS A 117 -6.27 8.82 4.12
N ILE A 118 -5.93 10.07 3.80
CA ILE A 118 -5.77 10.54 2.41
C ILE A 118 -4.43 10.16 1.77
N GLY A 119 -3.52 9.52 2.52
CA GLY A 119 -2.21 9.09 2.01
C GLY A 119 -1.28 10.26 1.64
N CYS A 120 -1.19 11.28 2.50
CA CYS A 120 -0.28 12.41 2.30
C CYS A 120 1.16 12.15 2.79
N GLY A 121 1.36 11.18 3.70
CA GLY A 121 2.69 10.83 4.22
C GLY A 121 3.35 11.87 5.13
N VAL A 122 2.68 12.97 5.48
CA VAL A 122 3.24 14.03 6.35
C VAL A 122 3.59 13.50 7.74
N CYS A 123 2.75 12.64 8.31
CA CYS A 123 3.02 11.95 9.58
C CYS A 123 4.21 10.98 9.47
N VAL A 124 4.40 10.32 8.33
CA VAL A 124 5.58 9.47 8.09
C VAL A 124 6.83 10.32 8.09
N LYS A 125 6.80 11.49 7.42
CA LYS A 125 7.91 12.44 7.40
C LYS A 125 8.34 12.85 8.82
N GLY A 126 7.39 13.28 9.64
CA GLY A 126 7.64 13.67 11.03
C GLY A 126 8.23 12.53 11.87
N CYS A 127 7.67 11.32 11.74
CA CYS A 127 8.19 10.13 12.39
C CYS A 127 9.64 9.83 11.96
N THR A 128 9.93 9.75 10.66
CA THR A 128 11.27 9.43 10.14
C THR A 128 12.34 10.47 10.43
N GLN A 129 11.92 11.71 10.74
CA GLN A 129 12.86 12.80 11.00
C GLN A 129 13.36 12.81 12.44
N TYR A 130 12.60 12.26 13.39
CA TYR A 130 12.84 12.41 14.83
C TYR A 130 12.68 11.12 15.66
N GLY A 131 12.19 10.03 15.07
CA GLY A 131 11.90 8.75 15.73
C GLY A 131 12.66 7.57 15.15
#